data_AF-A0A7R9U578-F1
#
_entry.id   AF-A0A7R9U578-F1
#
_cell.length_a   1.000
_cell.length_b   1.000
_cell.length_c   1.000
_cell.angle_alpha   90.00
_cell.angle_beta   90.00
_cell.angle_gamma   90.00
#
_symmetry.space_group_name_H-M   'P 1'
#
loop_
_entity.id
_entity.type
_entity.pdbx_description
1 polymer ?
#
loop_
_entity_poly.entity_id
_entity_poly.type
_entity_poly.pdbx_seq_one_letter_code
_entity_poly.pdbx_strand_id
1 'polypeptide(L)'
;TNDAPILLIGQVFVSSSATLTIEPGTMIMAYGDDGTDSGRAPALVIEQDSRIVASGSQGNPITFTSAVTEQNLPQRGLWGGLIICGRAPITTSDGSAVDTVEGVDGSTYGGFSSEDNSGVLSYVRVWYGGSVVG
;
A
#
# COMPACT_ATOMS: atom_id res chain seq x y z
N THR A 1 -13.75 -0.89 10.12
CA THR A 1 -14.94 -1.71 9.93
C THR A 1 -14.75 -2.62 8.72
N ASN A 2 -15.31 -3.82 8.76
CA ASN A 2 -15.31 -4.80 7.66
C ASN A 2 -16.71 -5.02 7.06
N ASP A 3 -17.64 -4.11 7.35
CA ASP A 3 -19.06 -4.20 6.95
C ASP A 3 -19.28 -4.06 5.43
N ALA A 4 -18.35 -3.42 4.71
CA ALA A 4 -18.41 -3.22 3.27
C ALA A 4 -17.01 -3.18 2.64
N PRO A 5 -16.88 -3.50 1.34
CA PRO A 5 -15.62 -3.28 0.62
C PRO A 5 -15.19 -1.80 0.67
N ILE A 6 -13.92 -1.57 0.94
CA ILE A 6 -13.31 -0.24 0.92
C ILE A 6 -12.71 -0.02 -0.47
N LEU A 7 -13.04 1.10 -1.10
CA LEU A 7 -12.58 1.42 -2.46
C LEU A 7 -11.53 2.54 -2.44
N LEU A 8 -10.37 2.26 -3.04
CA LEU A 8 -9.31 3.23 -3.30
C LEU A 8 -9.50 3.80 -4.71
N ILE A 9 -9.79 5.09 -4.78
CA ILE A 9 -9.97 5.85 -6.03
C ILE A 9 -8.74 6.68 -6.39
N GLY A 10 -7.67 6.59 -5.60
CA GLY A 10 -6.41 7.32 -5.79
C GLY A 10 -5.38 6.83 -4.79
N GLN A 11 -4.21 7.49 -4.75
CA GLN A 11 -3.22 7.23 -3.71
C GLN A 11 -3.77 7.70 -2.35
N VAL A 12 -3.78 6.80 -1.36
CA VAL A 12 -4.23 7.06 0.00
C VAL A 12 -3.05 6.96 0.94
N PHE A 13 -2.83 8.01 1.72
CA PHE A 13 -1.66 8.15 2.59
C PHE A 13 -2.05 7.98 4.06
N VAL A 14 -1.29 7.15 4.77
CA VAL A 14 -1.29 7.08 6.24
C VAL A 14 -0.04 7.80 6.71
N SER A 15 -0.24 8.97 7.30
CA SER A 15 0.82 9.92 7.66
C SER A 15 0.70 10.39 9.11
N SER A 16 1.56 11.33 9.50
CA SER A 16 1.46 12.03 10.80
C SER A 16 1.52 11.08 12.01
N SER A 17 2.37 10.05 11.91
CA SER A 17 2.53 8.99 12.92
C SER A 17 1.23 8.24 13.25
N ALA A 18 0.28 8.23 12.33
CA ALA A 18 -0.98 7.53 12.51
C ALA A 18 -0.79 6.00 12.40
N THR A 19 -1.69 5.26 13.02
CA THR A 19 -1.79 3.81 12.86
C THR A 19 -3.09 3.46 12.14
N LEU A 20 -2.99 2.94 10.92
CA LEU A 20 -4.11 2.34 10.20
C LEU A 20 -4.33 0.92 10.71
N THR A 21 -5.49 0.68 11.33
CA THR A 21 -5.91 -0.68 11.71
C THR A 21 -6.95 -1.19 10.72
N ILE A 22 -6.70 -2.37 10.15
CA ILE A 22 -7.60 -3.05 9.21
C ILE A 22 -8.12 -4.31 9.89
N GLU A 23 -9.44 -4.42 9.97
CA GLU A 23 -10.10 -5.55 10.62
C GLU A 23 -9.96 -6.85 9.81
N PRO A 24 -9.92 -8.01 10.48
CA PRO A 24 -9.95 -9.29 9.78
C PRO A 24 -11.15 -9.39 8.82
N GLY A 25 -10.92 -9.96 7.64
CA GLY A 25 -11.94 -10.13 6.61
C GLY A 25 -12.24 -8.89 5.78
N THR A 26 -11.62 -7.73 6.06
CA THR A 26 -11.80 -6.54 5.22
C THR A 26 -11.31 -6.80 3.80
N MET A 27 -12.13 -6.37 2.84
CA MET A 27 -11.78 -6.32 1.42
C MET A 27 -11.50 -4.87 1.02
N ILE A 28 -10.30 -4.64 0.48
CA ILE A 28 -9.86 -3.36 -0.05
C ILE A 28 -9.69 -3.52 -1.56
N MET A 29 -10.39 -2.70 -2.32
CA MET A 29 -10.44 -2.74 -3.78
C MET A 29 -9.87 -1.45 -4.34
N ALA A 30 -9.23 -1.51 -5.50
CA ALA A 30 -8.65 -0.35 -6.16
C ALA A 30 -8.92 -0.36 -7.67
N TYR A 31 -9.19 0.80 -8.25
CA TYR A 31 -9.22 0.94 -9.72
C TYR A 31 -7.79 0.94 -10.31
N GLY A 32 -7.71 0.78 -11.63
CA GLY A 32 -6.43 0.79 -12.36
C GLY A 32 -5.83 2.19 -12.54
N ASP A 33 -6.68 3.20 -12.50
CA ASP A 33 -6.37 4.62 -12.55
C ASP A 33 -7.20 5.38 -11.51
N ASP A 34 -6.79 6.60 -11.20
CA ASP A 34 -7.50 7.50 -10.28
C ASP A 34 -8.61 8.31 -10.97
N GLY A 35 -8.97 7.95 -12.20
CA GLY A 35 -9.96 8.65 -13.03
C GLY A 35 -9.49 10.02 -13.51
N THR A 36 -8.21 10.37 -13.35
CA THR A 36 -7.64 11.64 -13.82
C THR A 36 -6.67 11.44 -14.97
N ASP A 37 -6.42 12.50 -15.75
CA ASP A 37 -5.38 12.51 -16.80
C ASP A 37 -3.94 12.42 -16.24
N SER A 38 -3.77 12.34 -14.91
CA SER A 38 -2.47 12.22 -14.26
C SER A 38 -1.85 10.83 -14.39
N GLY A 39 -2.65 9.81 -14.75
CA GLY A 39 -2.19 8.44 -14.96
C GLY A 39 -1.71 7.73 -13.68
N ARG A 40 -2.01 8.29 -12.49
CA ARG A 40 -1.58 7.71 -11.22
C ARG A 40 -2.46 6.52 -10.85
N ALA A 41 -1.83 5.39 -10.58
CA ALA A 41 -2.54 4.23 -10.08
C ALA A 41 -2.88 4.40 -8.58
N PRO A 42 -4.12 4.08 -8.16
CA PRO A 42 -4.50 4.03 -6.75
C PRO A 42 -3.62 3.07 -5.95
N ALA A 43 -3.15 3.53 -4.80
CA ALA A 43 -2.26 2.77 -3.91
C ALA A 43 -2.56 3.11 -2.45
N LEU A 44 -2.24 2.20 -1.53
CA LEU A 44 -2.20 2.50 -0.10
C LEU A 44 -0.75 2.72 0.30
N VAL A 45 -0.43 3.91 0.79
CA VAL A 45 0.91 4.36 1.16
C VAL A 45 0.97 4.58 2.67
N ILE A 46 1.85 3.87 3.35
CA ILE A 46 2.19 4.10 4.76
C ILE A 46 3.49 4.90 4.78
N GLU A 47 3.43 6.16 5.19
CA GLU A 47 4.60 7.03 5.28
C GLU A 47 5.45 6.70 6.51
N GLN A 48 6.70 7.20 6.54
CA GLN A 48 7.58 7.04 7.70
C GLN A 48 6.90 7.49 8.99
N ASP A 49 7.27 6.85 10.09
CA ASP A 49 6.69 7.01 11.44
C ASP A 49 5.22 6.57 11.58
N SER A 50 4.52 6.30 10.49
CA SER A 50 3.17 5.76 10.48
C SER A 50 3.18 4.23 10.43
N ARG A 51 2.04 3.61 10.75
CA ARG A 51 1.96 2.15 10.89
C ARG A 51 0.71 1.57 10.26
N ILE A 52 0.82 0.32 9.81
CA ILE A 52 -0.31 -0.52 9.42
C ILE A 52 -0.45 -1.71 10.37
N VAL A 53 -1.65 -1.98 10.86
CA VAL A 53 -1.98 -3.19 11.62
C VAL A 53 -3.07 -3.93 10.85
N ALA A 54 -2.64 -4.87 10.00
CA ALA A 54 -3.49 -5.75 9.21
C ALA A 54 -3.29 -7.19 9.68
N SER A 55 -3.98 -7.55 10.76
CA SER A 55 -3.87 -8.85 11.42
C SER A 55 -5.09 -9.71 11.12
N GLY A 56 -5.17 -10.22 9.89
CA GLY A 56 -6.21 -11.16 9.50
C GLY A 56 -6.07 -12.53 10.19
N SER A 57 -6.92 -13.48 9.81
CA SER A 57 -6.82 -14.88 10.23
C SER A 57 -6.98 -15.84 9.06
N GLN A 58 -6.72 -17.13 9.27
CA GLN A 58 -6.93 -18.15 8.24
C GLN A 58 -8.37 -18.16 7.72
N GLY A 59 -9.35 -17.98 8.61
CA GLY A 59 -10.77 -17.94 8.26
C GLY A 59 -11.21 -16.59 7.70
N ASN A 60 -10.62 -15.49 8.18
CA ASN A 60 -10.96 -14.11 7.81
C ASN A 60 -9.71 -13.33 7.37
N PRO A 61 -9.11 -13.65 6.22
CA PRO A 61 -7.94 -12.93 5.74
C PRO A 61 -8.32 -11.56 5.21
N ILE A 62 -7.40 -10.60 5.32
CA ILE A 62 -7.55 -9.27 4.73
C ILE A 62 -7.12 -9.37 3.26
N THR A 63 -7.96 -8.86 2.34
CA THR A 63 -7.71 -8.96 0.89
C THR A 63 -7.62 -7.59 0.25
N PHE A 64 -6.47 -7.30 -0.35
CA PHE A 64 -6.28 -6.18 -1.28
C PHE A 64 -6.38 -6.70 -2.71
N THR A 65 -7.22 -6.10 -3.55
CA THR A 65 -7.50 -6.56 -4.92
C THR A 65 -7.90 -5.41 -5.85
N SER A 66 -8.08 -5.71 -7.13
CA SER A 66 -8.62 -4.75 -8.10
C SER A 66 -10.15 -4.67 -8.05
N ALA A 67 -10.69 -3.51 -8.41
CA ALA A 67 -12.10 -3.24 -8.60
C ALA A 67 -12.60 -3.50 -10.03
N VAL A 68 -11.75 -4.00 -10.94
CA VAL A 68 -12.19 -4.44 -12.26
C VAL A 68 -13.11 -5.66 -12.16
N THR A 69 -13.93 -5.87 -13.18
CA THR A 69 -14.83 -7.02 -13.24
C THR A 69 -14.06 -8.34 -13.40
N GLU A 70 -14.64 -9.44 -12.89
CA GLU A 70 -14.06 -10.80 -12.96
C GLU A 70 -13.65 -11.23 -14.37
N GLN A 71 -14.35 -10.76 -15.42
CA GLN A 71 -13.97 -11.09 -16.81
C GLN A 71 -12.59 -10.56 -17.20
N ASN A 72 -12.10 -9.52 -16.51
CA ASN A 72 -10.82 -8.87 -16.73
C ASN A 72 -9.73 -9.40 -15.78
N LEU A 73 -10.03 -10.48 -15.03
CA LEU A 73 -9.08 -11.16 -14.15
C LEU A 73 -8.73 -12.55 -14.73
N PRO A 74 -7.49 -13.05 -14.51
CA PRO A 74 -6.39 -12.39 -13.82
C PRO A 74 -5.59 -11.47 -14.75
N GLN A 75 -5.27 -10.26 -14.29
CA GLN A 75 -4.33 -9.36 -14.93
C GLN A 75 -3.44 -8.69 -13.87
N ARG A 76 -2.18 -8.40 -14.21
CA ARG A 76 -1.26 -7.65 -13.34
C ARG A 76 -1.39 -6.15 -13.58
N GLY A 77 -0.94 -5.35 -12.63
CA GLY A 77 -0.90 -3.90 -12.80
C GLY A 77 -2.27 -3.26 -12.88
N LEU A 78 -3.23 -3.82 -12.14
CA LEU A 78 -4.60 -3.31 -12.08
C LEU A 78 -4.81 -2.31 -10.94
N TRP A 79 -3.76 -2.00 -10.17
CA TRP A 79 -3.67 -0.92 -9.19
C TRP A 79 -2.20 -0.77 -8.71
N GLY A 80 -1.89 0.32 -8.01
CA GLY A 80 -0.53 0.68 -7.60
C GLY A 80 0.06 -0.25 -6.54
N GLY A 81 -0.76 -0.71 -5.59
CA GLY A 81 -0.34 -1.66 -4.57
C GLY A 81 -0.27 -1.10 -3.15
N LEU A 82 0.37 -1.85 -2.26
CA LEU A 82 0.65 -1.48 -0.89
C LEU A 82 2.11 -1.05 -0.78
N ILE A 83 2.34 0.19 -0.36
CA ILE A 83 3.67 0.80 -0.22
C ILE A 83 3.88 1.13 1.25
N ILE A 84 4.94 0.57 1.86
CA ILE A 84 5.26 0.79 3.28
C ILE A 84 6.65 1.40 3.37
N CYS A 85 6.70 2.66 3.78
CA CYS A 85 7.92 3.46 3.84
C CYS A 85 8.53 3.38 5.25
N GLY A 86 9.50 2.48 5.43
CA GLY A 86 10.20 2.33 6.71
C GLY A 86 11.41 3.24 6.90
N ARG A 87 11.97 3.22 8.11
CA ARG A 87 13.23 3.89 8.51
C ARG A 87 14.45 2.97 8.59
N ALA A 88 14.28 1.70 8.20
CA ALA A 88 15.37 0.73 8.17
C ALA A 88 16.48 1.19 7.20
N PRO A 89 17.76 0.92 7.49
CA PRO A 89 18.85 1.24 6.58
C PRO A 89 18.66 0.61 5.19
N ILE A 90 18.93 1.41 4.16
CA ILE A 90 18.91 1.00 2.75
C ILE A 90 20.29 1.22 2.12
N THR A 91 20.49 0.60 0.96
CA THR A 91 21.65 0.85 0.10
C THR A 91 21.17 1.57 -1.16
N THR A 92 21.64 2.79 -1.39
CA THR A 92 21.39 3.55 -2.62
C THR A 92 22.67 3.68 -3.43
N SER A 93 22.54 4.05 -4.71
CA SER A 93 23.68 4.20 -5.64
C SER A 93 24.56 5.41 -5.33
N ASP A 94 24.00 6.44 -4.72
CA ASP A 94 24.68 7.67 -4.29
C ASP A 94 25.19 7.61 -2.84
N GLY A 95 24.92 6.53 -2.11
CA GLY A 95 25.29 6.35 -0.71
C GLY A 95 24.40 7.09 0.30
N SER A 96 23.29 7.68 -0.14
CA SER A 96 22.27 8.27 0.72
C SER A 96 21.61 7.23 1.65
N ALA A 97 21.30 7.65 2.87
CA ALA A 97 20.59 6.79 3.83
C ALA A 97 19.06 6.78 3.62
N VAL A 98 18.55 7.70 2.80
CA VAL A 98 17.12 7.92 2.52
C VAL A 98 16.98 8.09 1.01
N ASP A 99 15.89 7.58 0.45
CA ASP A 99 15.51 7.71 -0.95
C ASP A 99 14.01 8.03 -1.07
N THR A 100 13.56 8.41 -2.26
CA THR A 100 12.16 8.75 -2.56
C THR A 100 11.46 7.63 -3.30
N VAL A 101 10.17 7.42 -3.01
CA VAL A 101 9.36 6.46 -3.77
C VAL A 101 9.03 7.05 -5.14
N GLU A 102 9.49 6.40 -6.21
CA GLU A 102 9.17 6.81 -7.58
C GLU A 102 7.65 6.83 -7.80
N GLY A 103 7.14 7.93 -8.38
CA GLY A 103 5.71 8.11 -8.66
C GLY A 103 4.83 8.39 -7.44
N VAL A 104 5.40 8.52 -6.24
CA VAL A 104 4.66 8.89 -5.03
C VAL A 104 5.29 10.14 -4.42
N ASP A 105 4.78 11.30 -4.83
CA ASP A 105 5.33 12.60 -4.47
C ASP A 105 5.50 12.77 -2.96
N GLY A 106 6.70 13.14 -2.53
CA GLY A 106 7.00 13.49 -1.13
C GLY A 106 7.15 12.29 -0.18
N SER A 107 6.92 11.06 -0.63
CA SER A 107 7.14 9.87 0.19
C SER A 107 8.62 9.44 0.15
N THR A 108 9.23 9.30 1.32
CA THR A 108 10.63 8.85 1.48
C THR A 108 10.69 7.54 2.25
N TYR A 109 11.72 6.73 1.99
CA TYR A 109 12.01 5.49 2.70
C TYR A 109 13.51 5.38 2.98
N GLY A 110 13.87 4.53 3.95
CA GLY A 110 15.24 4.42 4.41
C GLY A 110 15.54 5.24 5.66
N GLY A 111 16.68 4.98 6.29
CA GLY A 111 17.14 5.73 7.45
C GLY A 111 18.23 5.02 8.22
N PHE A 112 18.26 5.24 9.53
CA PHE A 112 19.29 4.69 10.42
C PHE A 112 18.73 3.77 11.50
N SER A 113 17.43 3.45 11.45
CA SER A 113 16.76 2.68 12.51
C SER A 113 16.62 1.22 12.10
N SER A 114 17.61 0.39 12.44
CA SER A 114 17.54 -1.06 12.16
C SER A 114 16.35 -1.75 12.81
N GLU A 115 15.88 -1.21 13.93
CA GLU A 115 14.73 -1.71 14.69
C GLU A 115 13.40 -1.08 14.25
N ASP A 116 13.37 -0.39 13.09
CA ASP A 116 12.14 0.19 12.59
C ASP A 116 11.05 -0.87 12.40
N ASN A 117 9.85 -0.52 12.87
CA ASN A 117 8.66 -1.35 12.74
C ASN A 117 7.51 -0.48 12.22
N SER A 118 7.25 -0.63 10.93
CA SER A 118 6.18 0.07 10.20
C SER A 118 4.83 -0.67 10.26
N GLY A 119 4.72 -1.76 11.03
CA GLY A 119 3.45 -2.46 11.23
C GLY A 119 3.49 -3.98 11.18
N VAL A 120 2.30 -4.56 11.02
CA VAL A 120 2.06 -6.02 10.94
C VAL A 120 1.17 -6.31 9.74
N LEU A 121 1.61 -7.26 8.89
CA LEU A 121 0.79 -7.92 7.88
C LEU A 121 0.74 -9.41 8.23
N SER A 122 -0.43 -9.91 8.62
CA SER A 122 -0.65 -11.33 8.95
C SER A 122 -1.95 -11.81 8.31
N TYR A 123 -1.92 -12.96 7.63
CA TYR A 123 -3.02 -13.45 6.80
C TYR A 123 -3.58 -12.38 5.84
N VAL A 124 -2.67 -11.68 5.16
CA VAL A 124 -2.97 -10.67 4.15
C VAL A 124 -2.76 -11.27 2.76
N ARG A 125 -3.68 -10.98 1.84
CA ARG A 125 -3.57 -11.29 0.41
C ARG A 125 -3.47 -9.97 -0.35
N VAL A 126 -2.47 -9.86 -1.23
CA VAL A 126 -2.33 -8.71 -2.13
C VAL A 126 -2.35 -9.25 -3.55
N TRP A 127 -3.42 -8.95 -4.29
CA TRP A 127 -3.64 -9.46 -5.64
C TRP A 127 -3.63 -8.35 -6.67
N TYR A 128 -3.16 -8.68 -7.88
CA TYR A 128 -3.26 -7.84 -9.10
C TYR A 128 -2.60 -6.45 -9.05
N GLY A 129 -1.73 -6.18 -8.06
CA GLY A 129 -0.98 -4.93 -7.97
C GLY A 129 0.12 -4.80 -9.03
N GLY A 130 0.90 -3.72 -8.93
CA GLY A 130 2.08 -3.46 -9.76
C GLY A 130 1.80 -2.59 -10.99
N SER A 131 0.81 -1.69 -10.91
CA SER A 131 0.63 -0.63 -11.90
C SER A 131 1.71 0.43 -11.70
N VAL A 132 1.95 1.23 -12.73
CA VAL A 132 2.83 2.39 -12.66
C VAL A 132 2.15 3.43 -11.75
N VAL A 133 2.83 3.83 -10.67
CA VAL A 133 2.27 4.78 -9.69
C VAL A 133 2.60 6.24 -10.02
N GLY A 134 3.53 6.48 -10.95
CA GLY A 134 3.79 7.78 -11.58
C GLY A 134 4.79 7.70 -12.72
#